data_AF-A0A7V9AL39-F1
#
_entry.id   AF-A0A7V9AL39-F1
#
_cell.length_a   1.000
_cell.length_b   1.000
_cell.length_c   1.000
_cell.angle_alpha   90.00
_cell.angle_beta   90.00
_cell.angle_gamma   90.00
#
_symmetry.space_group_name_H-M   'P 1'
#
loop_
_entity.id
_entity.type
_entity.pdbx_description
1 polymer ?
#
loop_
_entity_poly.entity_id
_entity_poly.type
_entity_poly.pdbx_seq_one_letter_code
_entity_poly.pdbx_strand_id
1 'polypeptide(L)'
;MTDLPSTAPPASTVPPALITSETPDTPDAPDVIEWLHDRKEAMTRARAERRPVLIDVYQDDCYGCDRLDLETFGDAHVIHAVRSRFIPLKLNLHADREFAREHQVFWTPTILVADRSGRVRYTSPNFLPPGEFLDLLDIGEAMVLMRWRAYEESLALLAGLEYRSPNSVLLPEAIYWRGIAAYFRDGRSSVSANAEWAELLSRFPDTIWAKRVP
;
A
#
# COMPACT_ATOMS: atom_id res chain seq x y z
N MET A 1 30.03 -48.60 43.09
CA MET A 1 31.20 -48.47 42.20
C MET A 1 30.93 -49.35 41.00
N THR A 2 30.22 -48.80 40.01
CA THR A 2 30.02 -49.44 38.71
C THR A 2 29.77 -48.34 37.70
N ASP A 3 30.67 -48.25 36.74
CA ASP A 3 30.83 -47.18 35.76
C ASP A 3 29.65 -47.03 34.79
N LEU A 4 29.40 -45.77 34.42
CA LEU A 4 28.61 -45.39 33.24
C LEU A 4 29.37 -45.79 31.97
N PRO A 5 28.74 -46.45 30.98
CA PRO A 5 29.27 -46.46 29.63
C PRO A 5 28.84 -45.19 28.90
N SER A 6 29.85 -44.38 28.56
CA SER A 6 29.77 -43.24 27.65
C SER A 6 29.51 -43.72 26.22
N THR A 7 28.28 -43.55 25.72
CA THR A 7 27.95 -43.75 24.30
C THR A 7 28.18 -42.44 23.54
N ALA A 8 29.20 -42.43 22.69
CA ALA A 8 29.40 -41.38 21.69
C ALA A 8 28.24 -41.37 20.67
N PRO A 9 27.82 -40.20 20.15
CA PRO A 9 26.77 -40.13 19.13
C PRO A 9 27.29 -40.66 17.78
N PRO A 10 26.42 -41.25 16.93
CA PRO A 10 26.83 -41.72 15.62
C PRO A 10 27.21 -40.56 14.70
N ALA A 11 28.28 -40.78 13.93
CA ALA A 11 28.82 -39.86 12.95
C ALA A 11 27.79 -39.53 11.85
N SER A 12 27.61 -38.22 11.61
CA SER A 12 26.75 -37.69 10.55
C SER A 12 27.45 -37.79 9.20
N THR A 13 27.12 -38.82 8.42
CA THR A 13 27.54 -38.94 7.01
C THR A 13 26.48 -38.32 6.10
N VAL A 14 26.69 -37.05 5.71
CA VAL A 14 25.98 -36.42 4.59
C VAL A 14 26.93 -36.46 3.38
N PRO A 15 26.56 -37.08 2.24
CA PRO A 15 27.35 -37.01 1.02
C PRO A 15 27.16 -35.65 0.32
N PRO A 16 28.18 -35.13 -0.38
CA PRO A 16 28.06 -33.88 -1.12
C PRO A 16 27.50 -34.14 -2.52
N ALA A 17 26.50 -33.37 -2.93
CA ALA A 17 26.19 -33.20 -4.34
C ALA A 17 25.70 -31.76 -4.59
N LEU A 18 26.58 -30.99 -5.24
CA LEU A 18 26.24 -29.81 -6.02
C LEU A 18 25.07 -30.12 -6.96
N ILE A 19 24.04 -29.27 -6.97
CA ILE A 19 23.49 -28.72 -8.21
C ILE A 19 22.92 -27.33 -7.88
N THR A 20 23.64 -26.29 -8.28
CA THR A 20 23.10 -24.93 -8.41
C THR A 20 22.11 -24.94 -9.56
N SER A 21 20.82 -24.85 -9.25
CA SER A 21 19.80 -24.53 -10.25
C SER A 21 19.73 -23.01 -10.37
N GLU A 22 20.54 -22.43 -11.25
CA GLU A 22 20.22 -21.12 -11.82
C GLU A 22 19.02 -21.32 -12.77
N THR A 23 17.86 -20.85 -12.33
CA THR A 23 16.72 -20.62 -13.22
C THR A 23 17.13 -19.54 -14.23
N PRO A 24 16.72 -19.62 -15.51
CA PRO A 24 17.08 -18.60 -16.49
C PRO A 24 16.43 -17.27 -16.09
N ASP A 25 17.24 -16.21 -16.02
CA ASP A 25 16.78 -14.82 -15.87
C ASP A 25 15.69 -14.55 -16.91
N THR A 26 14.47 -14.39 -16.40
CA THR A 26 13.45 -13.61 -17.09
C THR A 26 14.03 -12.19 -17.17
N PRO A 27 13.95 -11.48 -18.30
CA PRO A 27 14.47 -10.12 -18.36
C PRO A 27 13.85 -9.32 -17.20
N ASP A 28 14.69 -8.82 -16.30
CA ASP A 28 14.26 -8.05 -15.13
C ASP A 28 13.23 -7.03 -15.59
N ALA A 29 12.03 -7.12 -15.02
CA ALA A 29 11.01 -6.11 -15.24
C ALA A 29 11.64 -4.76 -14.84
N PRO A 30 11.48 -3.69 -15.63
CA PRO A 30 12.22 -2.46 -15.41
C PRO A 30 12.11 -1.98 -13.95
N ASP A 31 13.26 -1.68 -13.33
CA ASP A 31 13.41 -1.20 -11.94
C ASP A 31 12.87 0.23 -11.73
N VAL A 32 11.87 0.65 -12.50
CA VAL A 32 11.29 2.00 -12.46
C VAL A 32 9.78 1.93 -12.60
N ILE A 33 9.09 2.95 -12.09
CA ILE A 33 7.66 3.14 -12.31
C ILE A 33 7.44 3.80 -13.69
N GLU A 34 6.65 3.13 -14.54
CA GLU A 34 6.29 3.62 -15.87
C GLU A 34 5.11 4.61 -15.79
N TRP A 35 5.39 5.86 -15.44
CA TRP A 35 4.36 6.89 -15.27
C TRP A 35 3.67 7.27 -16.59
N LEU A 36 2.34 7.16 -16.62
CA LEU A 36 1.52 7.81 -17.64
C LEU A 36 1.43 9.31 -17.36
N HIS A 37 1.21 10.09 -18.41
CA HIS A 37 1.06 11.55 -18.31
C HIS A 37 -0.26 12.04 -18.96
N ASP A 38 -1.05 11.11 -19.51
CA ASP A 38 -2.37 11.38 -20.09
C ASP A 38 -3.47 10.75 -19.23
N ARG A 39 -4.40 11.60 -18.75
CA ARG A 39 -5.51 11.17 -17.90
C ARG A 39 -6.44 10.19 -18.61
N LYS A 40 -6.74 10.42 -19.89
CA LYS A 40 -7.69 9.60 -20.64
C LYS A 40 -7.14 8.20 -20.87
N GLU A 41 -5.85 8.09 -21.16
CA GLU A 41 -5.12 6.84 -21.26
C GLU A 41 -5.12 6.10 -19.91
N ALA A 42 -4.72 6.76 -18.83
CA ALA A 42 -4.71 6.17 -17.50
C ALA A 42 -6.09 5.64 -17.09
N MET A 43 -7.15 6.41 -17.34
CA MET A 43 -8.51 5.99 -17.05
C MET A 43 -9.00 4.86 -17.96
N THR A 44 -8.56 4.81 -19.22
CA THR A 44 -8.86 3.70 -20.14
C THR A 44 -8.22 2.41 -19.62
N ARG A 45 -6.94 2.47 -19.25
CA ARG A 45 -6.21 1.33 -18.66
C ARG A 45 -6.80 0.89 -17.32
N ALA A 46 -7.13 1.81 -16.43
CA ALA A 46 -7.74 1.50 -15.13
C ALA A 46 -9.07 0.73 -15.26
N ARG A 47 -9.87 1.06 -16.28
CA ARG A 47 -11.12 0.35 -16.58
C ARG A 47 -10.87 -1.04 -17.16
N ALA A 48 -9.92 -1.16 -18.09
CA ALA A 48 -9.58 -2.42 -18.75
C ALA A 48 -8.92 -3.41 -17.78
N GLU A 49 -7.93 -2.96 -17.03
CA GLU A 49 -7.14 -3.78 -16.09
C GLU A 49 -7.84 -3.94 -14.73
N ARG A 50 -8.91 -3.18 -14.46
CA ARG A 50 -9.64 -3.14 -13.18
C ARG A 50 -8.76 -2.79 -11.98
N ARG A 51 -7.81 -1.88 -12.18
CA ARG A 51 -6.86 -1.44 -11.16
C ARG A 51 -7.13 0.01 -10.74
N PRO A 52 -6.89 0.37 -9.47
CA PRO A 52 -6.90 1.77 -9.05
C PRO A 52 -5.85 2.59 -9.82
N VAL A 53 -6.04 3.91 -9.86
CA VAL A 53 -5.04 4.84 -10.39
C VAL A 53 -4.30 5.48 -9.22
N LEU A 54 -2.97 5.35 -9.20
CA LEU A 54 -2.10 6.11 -8.30
C LEU A 54 -1.67 7.36 -9.05
N ILE A 55 -1.99 8.54 -8.51
CA ILE A 55 -1.70 9.83 -9.13
C ILE A 55 -0.68 10.57 -8.29
N ASP A 56 0.48 10.86 -8.87
CA ASP A 56 1.44 11.83 -8.34
C ASP A 56 1.18 13.20 -8.97
N VAL A 57 0.80 14.17 -8.16
CA VAL A 57 0.67 15.57 -8.58
C VAL A 57 1.92 16.33 -8.14
N TYR A 58 2.71 16.74 -9.12
CA TYR A 58 4.00 17.41 -8.91
C TYR A 58 3.99 18.82 -9.51
N GLN A 59 5.09 19.55 -9.32
CA GLN A 59 5.40 20.76 -10.08
C GLN A 59 6.91 20.85 -10.29
N ASP A 60 7.33 21.69 -11.24
CA ASP A 60 8.75 21.96 -11.48
C ASP A 60 9.39 22.71 -10.31
N ASP A 61 10.71 22.60 -10.15
CA ASP A 61 11.49 23.22 -9.06
C ASP A 61 10.90 22.92 -7.66
N CYS A 62 10.57 21.65 -7.41
CA CYS A 62 9.89 21.18 -6.21
C CYS A 62 10.76 20.19 -5.42
N TYR A 63 11.44 20.67 -4.37
CA TYR A 63 12.29 19.83 -3.52
C TYR A 63 11.56 18.61 -2.93
N GLY A 64 10.31 18.78 -2.49
CA GLY A 64 9.52 17.66 -1.94
C GLY A 64 9.18 16.61 -3.01
N CYS A 65 8.97 17.04 -4.25
CA CYS A 65 8.69 16.17 -5.38
C CYS A 65 9.96 15.39 -5.78
N ASP A 66 11.10 16.10 -5.90
CA ASP A 66 12.39 15.48 -6.20
C ASP A 66 12.78 14.44 -5.14
N ARG A 67 12.51 14.75 -3.86
CA ARG A 67 12.75 13.84 -2.76
C ARG A 67 11.86 12.59 -2.84
N LEU A 68 10.58 12.76 -3.18
CA LEU A 68 9.65 11.63 -3.37
C LEU A 68 10.09 10.74 -4.53
N ASP A 69 10.50 11.34 -5.65
CA ASP A 69 11.00 10.62 -6.83
C ASP A 69 12.25 9.80 -6.49
N LEU A 70 13.21 10.38 -5.79
CA LEU A 70 14.48 9.74 -5.47
C LEU A 70 14.36 8.68 -4.37
N GLU A 71 13.77 9.03 -3.23
CA GLU A 71 13.75 8.15 -2.06
C GLU A 71 12.63 7.12 -2.16
N THR A 72 11.43 7.54 -2.52
CA THR A 72 10.22 6.71 -2.40
C THR A 72 9.92 5.96 -3.69
N PHE A 73 9.89 6.65 -4.83
CA PHE A 73 9.67 5.99 -6.12
C PHE A 73 10.91 5.27 -6.66
N GLY A 74 12.09 5.50 -6.07
CA GLY A 74 13.31 4.74 -6.32
C GLY A 74 13.44 3.47 -5.46
N ASP A 75 12.57 3.25 -4.46
CA ASP A 75 12.62 2.05 -3.62
C ASP A 75 11.99 0.84 -4.34
N ALA A 76 12.71 -0.28 -4.36
CA ALA A 76 12.32 -1.48 -5.09
C ALA A 76 10.97 -2.08 -4.63
N HIS A 77 10.65 -2.00 -3.33
CA HIS A 77 9.38 -2.49 -2.81
C HIS A 77 8.23 -1.58 -3.25
N VAL A 78 8.45 -0.26 -3.26
CA VAL A 78 7.46 0.71 -3.77
C VAL A 78 7.24 0.51 -5.26
N ILE A 79 8.31 0.42 -6.06
CA ILE A 79 8.23 0.14 -7.50
C ILE A 79 7.40 -1.11 -7.76
N HIS A 80 7.71 -2.21 -7.07
CA HIS A 80 6.97 -3.46 -7.20
C HIS A 80 5.48 -3.30 -6.84
N ALA A 81 5.17 -2.67 -5.71
CA ALA A 81 3.81 -2.44 -5.27
C ALA A 81 3.01 -1.60 -6.28
N VAL A 82 3.60 -0.50 -6.78
CA VAL A 82 2.95 0.36 -7.77
C VAL A 82 2.71 -0.39 -9.08
N ARG A 83 3.74 -1.04 -9.63
CA ARG A 83 3.67 -1.78 -10.91
C ARG A 83 2.68 -2.93 -10.89
N SER A 84 2.49 -3.59 -9.74
CA SER A 84 1.59 -4.75 -9.61
C SER A 84 0.14 -4.36 -9.34
N ARG A 85 -0.10 -3.27 -8.61
CA ARG A 85 -1.44 -2.95 -8.07
C ARG A 85 -2.10 -1.74 -8.71
N PHE A 86 -1.33 -0.77 -9.21
CA PHE A 86 -1.88 0.53 -9.65
C PHE A 86 -1.61 0.85 -11.12
N ILE A 87 -2.46 1.68 -11.72
CA ILE A 87 -2.09 2.43 -12.92
C ILE A 87 -1.38 3.72 -12.47
N PRO A 88 -0.07 3.87 -12.68
CA PRO A 88 0.67 5.07 -12.29
C PRO A 88 0.42 6.22 -13.27
N LEU A 89 0.01 7.37 -12.74
CA LEU A 89 -0.22 8.61 -13.48
C LEU A 89 0.51 9.77 -12.79
N LYS A 90 1.30 10.54 -13.53
CA LYS A 90 2.02 11.71 -13.00
C LYS A 90 1.58 12.97 -13.74
N LEU A 91 1.10 13.96 -12.99
CA LEU A 91 0.52 15.19 -13.55
C LEU A 91 1.18 16.43 -12.94
N ASN A 92 1.56 17.37 -13.80
CA ASN A 92 2.06 18.66 -13.34
C ASN A 92 0.87 19.56 -12.95
N LEU A 93 0.88 20.08 -11.72
CA LEU A 93 -0.15 20.91 -11.12
C LEU A 93 -0.52 22.13 -11.98
N HIS A 94 0.45 22.73 -12.66
CA HIS A 94 0.26 23.96 -13.43
C HIS A 94 -0.08 23.70 -14.90
N ALA A 95 0.26 22.51 -15.42
CA ALA A 95 -0.03 22.10 -16.80
C ALA A 95 -1.49 21.66 -16.96
N ASP A 96 -2.04 20.89 -16.01
CA ASP A 96 -3.44 20.46 -16.02
C ASP A 96 -4.26 21.17 -14.92
N ARG A 97 -4.54 22.46 -15.17
CA ARG A 97 -5.32 23.29 -14.24
C ARG A 97 -6.76 22.81 -14.06
N GLU A 98 -7.32 22.10 -15.04
CA GLU A 98 -8.65 21.53 -14.93
C GLU A 98 -8.66 20.41 -13.90
N PHE A 99 -7.70 19.48 -13.97
CA PHE A 99 -7.52 18.42 -12.97
C PHE A 99 -7.30 19.00 -11.57
N ALA A 100 -6.39 19.98 -11.45
CA ALA A 100 -6.10 20.63 -10.17
C ALA A 100 -7.37 21.22 -9.54
N ARG A 101 -8.20 21.91 -10.34
CA ARG A 101 -9.47 22.50 -9.87
C ARG A 101 -10.51 21.43 -9.56
N GLU A 102 -10.66 20.42 -10.41
CA GLU A 102 -11.63 19.33 -10.24
C GLU A 102 -11.39 18.58 -8.93
N HIS A 103 -10.12 18.32 -8.60
CA HIS A 103 -9.73 17.57 -7.41
C HIS A 103 -9.23 18.45 -6.26
N GLN A 104 -9.38 19.78 -6.38
CA GLN A 104 -9.02 20.77 -5.37
C GLN A 104 -7.57 20.65 -4.87
N VAL A 105 -6.65 20.26 -5.75
CA VAL A 105 -5.22 20.14 -5.44
C VAL A 105 -4.58 21.53 -5.53
N PHE A 106 -3.92 21.95 -4.46
CA PHE A 106 -3.26 23.26 -4.37
C PHE A 106 -1.82 23.18 -3.83
N TRP A 107 -1.33 21.99 -3.51
CA TRP A 107 -0.03 21.74 -2.90
C TRP A 107 0.66 20.53 -3.54
N THR A 108 2.00 20.50 -3.55
CA THR A 108 2.80 19.41 -4.13
C THR A 108 3.96 18.99 -3.21
N PRO A 109 4.42 17.72 -3.30
CA PRO A 109 3.74 16.64 -3.99
C PRO A 109 2.39 16.32 -3.32
N THR A 110 1.41 15.86 -4.08
CA THR A 110 0.16 15.32 -3.53
C THR A 110 -0.14 14.00 -4.20
N ILE A 111 -0.35 12.97 -3.38
CA ILE A 111 -0.62 11.61 -3.82
C ILE A 111 -2.10 11.34 -3.72
N LEU A 112 -2.70 10.89 -4.81
CA LEU A 112 -4.11 10.56 -4.88
C LEU A 112 -4.26 9.11 -5.30
N VAL A 113 -5.23 8.41 -4.71
CA VAL A 113 -5.68 7.11 -5.21
C VAL A 113 -7.10 7.27 -5.71
N ALA A 114 -7.31 7.03 -7.00
CA ALA A 114 -8.60 7.15 -7.65
C ALA A 114 -9.12 5.79 -8.11
N ASP A 115 -10.45 5.66 -8.13
CA ASP A 115 -11.10 4.50 -8.72
C ASP A 115 -11.21 4.63 -10.25
N ARG A 116 -11.61 3.55 -10.92
CA ARG A 116 -11.80 3.46 -12.38
C ARG A 116 -12.93 4.35 -12.93
N SER A 117 -13.66 5.08 -12.08
CA SER A 117 -14.59 6.14 -12.49
C SER A 117 -13.95 7.52 -12.55
N GLY A 118 -12.69 7.66 -12.11
CA GLY A 118 -11.95 8.92 -12.00
C GLY A 118 -12.15 9.63 -10.67
N ARG A 119 -12.87 9.01 -9.72
CA ARG A 119 -13.12 9.60 -8.40
C ARG A 119 -11.98 9.26 -7.47
N VAL A 120 -11.34 10.30 -6.92
CA VAL A 120 -10.37 10.20 -5.84
C VAL A 120 -11.05 9.62 -4.59
N ARG A 121 -10.43 8.59 -4.01
CA ARG A 121 -10.89 7.89 -2.80
C ARG A 121 -9.96 8.07 -1.62
N TYR A 122 -8.72 8.44 -1.88
CA TYR A 122 -7.72 8.70 -0.87
C TYR A 122 -6.77 9.81 -1.33
N THR A 123 -6.32 10.63 -0.38
CA THR A 123 -5.42 11.75 -0.62
C THR A 123 -4.40 11.80 0.50
N SER A 124 -3.12 11.85 0.12
CA SER A 124 -2.02 12.12 1.04
C SER A 124 -1.23 13.31 0.53
N PRO A 125 -1.17 14.41 1.29
CA PRO A 125 -0.30 15.52 0.94
C PRO A 125 1.16 15.19 1.27
N ASN A 126 2.05 15.83 0.53
CA ASN A 126 3.49 15.88 0.78
C ASN A 126 4.20 14.51 0.72
N PHE A 127 5.51 14.56 0.95
CA PHE A 127 6.40 13.40 0.96
C PHE A 127 6.11 12.43 2.11
N LEU A 128 6.19 11.13 1.81
CA LEU A 128 6.37 10.05 2.79
C LEU A 128 7.53 9.15 2.36
N PRO A 129 8.36 8.65 3.30
CA PRO A 129 9.41 7.69 2.99
C PRO A 129 8.84 6.31 2.60
N PRO A 130 9.66 5.41 2.01
CA PRO A 130 9.18 4.16 1.41
C PRO A 130 8.27 3.30 2.29
N GLY A 131 8.60 3.11 3.57
CA GLY A 131 7.85 2.26 4.49
C GLY A 131 6.41 2.76 4.68
N GLU A 132 6.25 4.01 5.09
CA GLU A 132 4.97 4.68 5.25
C GLU A 132 4.24 4.83 3.91
N PHE A 133 4.96 4.94 2.80
CA PHE A 133 4.34 4.99 1.48
C PHE A 133 3.69 3.65 1.09
N LEU A 134 4.30 2.50 1.41
CA LEU A 134 3.67 1.19 1.21
C LEU A 134 2.38 1.05 2.03
N ASP A 135 2.40 1.53 3.27
CA ASP A 135 1.23 1.55 4.14
C ASP A 135 0.12 2.46 3.58
N LEU A 136 0.50 3.62 3.03
CA LEU A 136 -0.40 4.50 2.29
C LEU A 136 -1.03 3.79 1.08
N LEU A 137 -0.25 3.03 0.30
CA LEU A 137 -0.78 2.30 -0.86
C LEU A 137 -1.84 1.28 -0.43
N ASP A 138 -1.63 0.56 0.67
CA ASP A 138 -2.61 -0.37 1.23
C ASP A 138 -3.91 0.32 1.64
N ILE A 139 -3.81 1.44 2.37
CA ILE A 139 -4.99 2.21 2.78
C ILE A 139 -5.70 2.76 1.54
N GLY A 140 -4.98 3.40 0.63
CA GLY A 140 -5.57 4.01 -0.57
C GLY A 140 -6.27 3.01 -1.48
N GLU A 141 -5.69 1.82 -1.68
CA GLU A 141 -6.34 0.75 -2.43
C GLU A 141 -7.55 0.17 -1.69
N ALA A 142 -7.46 -0.05 -0.37
CA ALA A 142 -8.58 -0.50 0.44
C ALA A 142 -9.79 0.44 0.30
N MET A 143 -9.56 1.76 0.27
CA MET A 143 -10.62 2.76 0.03
C MET A 143 -11.30 2.58 -1.33
N VAL A 144 -10.55 2.23 -2.37
CA VAL A 144 -11.11 1.92 -3.70
C VAL A 144 -11.87 0.59 -3.69
N LEU A 145 -11.31 -0.45 -3.09
CA LEU A 145 -11.92 -1.79 -3.01
C LEU A 145 -13.25 -1.77 -2.26
N MET A 146 -13.35 -1.04 -1.15
CA MET A 146 -14.63 -0.83 -0.46
C MET A 146 -15.67 -0.18 -1.37
N ARG A 147 -15.29 0.77 -2.22
CA ARG A 147 -16.21 1.37 -3.21
C ARG A 147 -16.63 0.39 -4.30
N TRP A 148 -15.80 -0.60 -4.58
CA TRP A 148 -16.11 -1.71 -5.51
C TRP A 148 -16.79 -2.90 -4.85
N ARG A 149 -17.06 -2.82 -3.53
CA ARG A 149 -17.65 -3.90 -2.71
C ARG A 149 -16.76 -5.15 -2.58
N ALA A 150 -15.45 -5.00 -2.82
CA ALA A 150 -14.42 -5.99 -2.61
C ALA A 150 -13.91 -5.91 -1.16
N TYR A 151 -14.80 -6.22 -0.21
CA TYR A 151 -14.54 -5.95 1.22
C TYR A 151 -13.53 -6.91 1.84
N GLU A 152 -13.48 -8.15 1.37
CA GLU A 152 -12.51 -9.14 1.88
C GLU A 152 -11.09 -8.78 1.44
N GLU A 153 -10.92 -8.37 0.18
CA GLU A 153 -9.65 -7.89 -0.35
C GLU A 153 -9.21 -6.60 0.36
N SER A 154 -10.16 -5.70 0.65
CA SER A 154 -9.90 -4.50 1.46
C SER A 154 -9.42 -4.85 2.86
N LEU A 155 -10.05 -5.82 3.54
CA LEU A 155 -9.64 -6.26 4.87
C LEU A 155 -8.26 -6.92 4.84
N ALA A 156 -8.00 -7.76 3.83
CA ALA A 156 -6.72 -8.42 3.66
C ALA A 156 -5.56 -7.43 3.48
N LEU A 157 -5.74 -6.35 2.70
CA LEU A 157 -4.73 -5.30 2.57
C LEU A 157 -4.45 -4.60 3.90
N LEU A 158 -5.49 -4.19 4.61
CA LEU A 158 -5.35 -3.46 5.87
C LEU A 158 -4.76 -4.33 7.00
N ALA A 159 -5.06 -5.63 7.01
CA ALA A 159 -4.41 -6.59 7.91
C ALA A 159 -2.95 -6.88 7.49
N GLY A 160 -2.68 -6.92 6.18
CA GLY A 160 -1.33 -7.08 5.63
C GLY A 160 -0.40 -5.93 6.02
N LEU A 161 -0.92 -4.71 6.06
CA LEU A 161 -0.21 -3.53 6.58
C LEU A 161 0.27 -3.77 8.01
N GLU A 162 -0.60 -4.24 8.91
CA GLU A 162 -0.24 -4.51 10.30
C GLU A 162 0.87 -5.57 10.40
N TYR A 163 0.76 -6.64 9.62
CA TYR A 163 1.76 -7.70 9.62
C TYR A 163 3.13 -7.20 9.14
N ARG A 164 3.15 -6.37 8.08
CA ARG A 164 4.38 -5.78 7.53
C ARG A 164 4.98 -4.73 8.47
N SER A 165 4.14 -3.91 9.08
CA SER A 165 4.54 -2.70 9.80
C SER A 165 3.77 -2.55 11.13
N PRO A 166 3.99 -3.40 12.14
CA PRO A 166 3.18 -3.43 13.37
C PRO A 166 3.29 -2.18 14.24
N ASN A 167 4.30 -1.34 13.98
CA ASN A 167 4.53 -0.06 14.65
C ASN A 167 4.31 1.14 13.72
N SER A 168 3.64 0.96 12.59
CA SER A 168 3.39 2.04 11.63
C SER A 168 2.57 3.17 12.27
N VAL A 169 2.96 4.40 11.96
CA VAL A 169 2.19 5.59 12.34
C VAL A 169 0.82 5.65 11.64
N LEU A 170 0.64 4.91 10.54
CA LEU A 170 -0.61 4.79 9.79
C LEU A 170 -1.46 3.59 10.23
N LEU A 171 -0.95 2.71 11.10
CA LEU A 171 -1.71 1.55 11.58
C LEU A 171 -3.04 1.94 12.26
N PRO A 172 -3.14 3.01 13.08
CA PRO A 172 -4.43 3.42 13.66
C PRO A 172 -5.48 3.78 12.60
N GLU A 173 -5.05 4.38 11.48
CA GLU A 173 -5.94 4.65 10.34
C GLU A 173 -6.40 3.34 9.70
N ALA A 174 -5.47 2.42 9.46
CA ALA A 174 -5.76 1.14 8.84
C ALA A 174 -6.77 0.30 9.64
N ILE A 175 -6.61 0.24 10.98
CA ILE A 175 -7.56 -0.46 11.87
C ILE A 175 -8.92 0.24 11.87
N TYR A 176 -8.96 1.57 11.86
CA TYR A 176 -10.23 2.29 11.75
C TYR A 176 -10.97 1.90 10.46
N TRP A 177 -10.28 1.86 9.32
CA TRP A 177 -10.87 1.44 8.06
C TRP A 177 -11.20 -0.06 8.00
N ARG A 178 -10.49 -0.94 8.73
CA ARG A 178 -10.88 -2.35 8.89
C ARG A 178 -12.27 -2.48 9.49
N GLY A 179 -12.56 -1.72 10.55
CA GLY A 179 -13.91 -1.69 11.15
C GLY A 179 -14.99 -1.29 10.15
N ILE A 180 -14.73 -0.28 9.30
CA ILE A 180 -15.66 0.13 8.24
C ILE A 180 -15.81 -0.94 7.15
N ALA A 181 -14.71 -1.58 6.74
CA ALA A 181 -14.74 -2.66 5.76
C ALA A 181 -15.53 -3.87 6.28
N ALA A 182 -15.30 -4.28 7.53
CA ALA A 182 -16.01 -5.36 8.22
C ALA A 182 -17.51 -5.04 8.38
N TYR A 183 -17.86 -3.80 8.73
CA TYR A 183 -19.24 -3.33 8.76
C TYR A 183 -19.93 -3.56 7.41
N PHE A 184 -19.31 -3.15 6.30
CA PHE A 184 -19.92 -3.30 4.98
C PHE A 184 -19.96 -4.76 4.50
N ARG A 185 -18.92 -5.56 4.79
CA ARG A 185 -18.89 -6.99 4.50
C ARG A 185 -20.07 -7.71 5.14
N ASP A 186 -20.33 -7.42 6.42
CA ASP A 186 -21.31 -8.16 7.22
C ASP A 186 -22.70 -7.52 7.20
N GLY A 187 -23.06 -6.91 6.07
CA GLY A 187 -24.42 -6.37 5.87
C GLY A 187 -24.75 -5.19 6.78
N ARG A 188 -23.75 -4.36 7.12
CA ARG A 188 -23.86 -3.16 7.98
C ARG A 188 -24.02 -3.50 9.47
N SER A 189 -23.28 -4.51 9.92
CA SER A 189 -23.26 -4.93 11.32
C SER A 189 -22.29 -4.08 12.15
N SER A 190 -22.80 -3.39 13.16
CA SER A 190 -21.95 -2.67 14.13
C SER A 190 -21.12 -3.63 15.00
N VAL A 191 -21.55 -4.89 15.16
CA VAL A 191 -20.81 -5.90 15.95
C VAL A 191 -19.43 -6.14 15.34
N SER A 192 -19.36 -6.33 14.02
CA SER A 192 -18.10 -6.58 13.32
C SER A 192 -17.19 -5.36 13.35
N ALA A 193 -17.75 -4.16 13.16
CA ALA A 193 -17.01 -2.91 13.27
C ALA A 193 -16.41 -2.72 14.67
N ASN A 194 -17.22 -2.95 15.71
CA ASN A 194 -16.82 -2.77 17.10
C ASN A 194 -15.76 -3.79 17.54
N ALA A 195 -15.75 -4.99 16.97
CA ALA A 195 -14.69 -5.97 17.22
C ALA A 195 -13.32 -5.45 16.76
N GLU A 196 -13.25 -4.85 15.57
CA GLU A 196 -12.02 -4.22 15.05
C GLU A 196 -11.65 -2.97 15.86
N TRP A 197 -12.63 -2.11 16.17
CA TRP A 197 -12.35 -0.86 16.89
C TRP A 197 -12.03 -1.04 18.38
N ALA A 198 -12.42 -2.16 19.00
CA ALA A 198 -11.96 -2.50 20.34
C ALA A 198 -10.42 -2.60 20.40
N GLU A 199 -9.80 -3.11 19.34
CA GLU A 199 -8.35 -3.16 19.19
C GLU A 199 -7.75 -1.75 19.07
N LEU A 200 -8.32 -0.91 18.20
CA LEU A 200 -7.89 0.48 18.01
C LEU A 200 -7.94 1.29 19.32
N LEU A 201 -9.04 1.18 20.06
CA LEU A 201 -9.23 1.87 21.33
C LEU A 201 -8.29 1.36 22.43
N SER A 202 -7.91 0.08 22.39
CA SER A 202 -6.99 -0.52 23.36
C SER A 202 -5.53 -0.14 23.08
N ARG A 203 -5.09 -0.25 21.82
CA ARG A 203 -3.68 -0.06 21.44
C ARG A 203 -3.32 1.39 21.16
N PHE A 204 -4.26 2.18 20.67
CA PHE A 204 -4.02 3.54 20.18
C PHE A 204 -5.04 4.57 20.71
N PRO A 205 -5.35 4.57 22.03
CA PRO A 205 -6.45 5.35 22.61
C PRO A 205 -6.35 6.85 22.34
N ASP A 206 -5.12 7.38 22.26
CA ASP A 206 -4.90 8.83 22.16
C ASP A 206 -4.91 9.37 20.73
N THR A 207 -5.01 8.49 19.72
CA THR A 207 -4.96 8.87 18.31
C THR A 207 -6.25 9.55 17.85
N ILE A 208 -6.15 10.36 16.80
CA ILE A 208 -7.34 10.95 16.16
C ILE A 208 -8.29 9.88 15.61
N TRP A 209 -7.80 8.69 15.27
CA TRP A 209 -8.58 7.59 14.71
C TRP A 209 -9.39 6.88 15.78
N ALA A 210 -8.82 6.66 16.96
CA ALA A 210 -9.57 6.19 18.13
C ALA A 210 -10.72 7.15 18.48
N LYS A 211 -10.48 8.46 18.43
CA LYS A 211 -11.50 9.50 18.70
C LYS A 211 -12.63 9.58 17.66
N ARG A 212 -12.50 8.90 16.51
CA ARG A 212 -13.53 8.82 15.47
C ARG A 212 -14.48 7.65 15.62
N VAL A 213 -14.16 6.68 16.49
CA VAL A 213 -15.03 5.53 16.75
C VAL A 213 -16.38 6.04 17.31
N PRO A 214 -17.52 5.72 16.67
CA PRO A 214 -18.83 6.27 16.99
C PRO A 214 -19.50 5.64 18.22
#